data_AF-A0A7L3LPA0-F1
#
_entry.id   AF-A0A7L3LPA0-F1
#
_cell.length_a   1.000
_cell.length_b   1.000
_cell.length_c   1.000
_cell.angle_alpha   90.00
_cell.angle_beta   90.00
_cell.angle_gamma   90.00
#
_symmetry.space_group_name_H-M   'P 1'
#
loop_
_entity.id
_entity.type
_entity.pdbx_description
1 polymer ?
#
loop_
_entity_poly.entity_id
_entity_poly.type
_entity_poly.pdbx_seq_one_letter_code
_entity_poly.pdbx_strand_id
1 'polypeptide(L)' 'SGTIFAYGQTGTGKTFTMEGVRAVPELRGIIPNSFAHIFGHIAKAEGDTRFLVRVSYLEIYNEEVRDLLGKDQSQRLE' A
#
# COMPACT_ATOMS: atom_id res chain seq x y z
N SER A 1 7.25 5.37 13.19
CA SER A 1 6.43 4.23 12.71
C SER A 1 4.99 4.71 12.61
N GLY A 2 4.29 4.43 11.51
CA GLY A 2 2.91 4.86 11.29
C GLY A 2 2.09 3.71 10.70
N THR A 3 0.88 3.50 11.22
CA THR A 3 -0.01 2.41 10.81
C THR A 3 -1.42 2.96 10.61
N ILE A 4 -2.05 2.58 9.50
CA ILE A 4 -3.42 2.98 9.16
C ILE A 4 -4.22 1.71 8.89
N PHE A 5 -5.38 1.58 9.53
CA PHE A 5 -6.31 0.48 9.31
C PHE A 5 -7.63 1.00 8.76
N ALA A 6 -8.24 0.27 7.83
CA ALA A 6 -9.61 0.46 7.41
C ALA A 6 -10.48 -0.66 7.97
N TYR A 7 -11.48 -0.31 8.78
CA TYR A 7 -12.38 -1.26 9.44
C TYR A 7 -13.85 -0.90 9.17
N GLY A 8 -14.71 -1.91 9.09
CA GLY A 8 -16.13 -1.74 8.78
C GLY A 8 -16.72 -2.97 8.09
N GLN A 9 -18.05 -3.00 7.94
CA GLN A 9 -18.76 -4.09 7.29
C GLN A 9 -18.44 -4.16 5.78
N THR A 10 -18.69 -5.30 5.14
CA THR A 10 -18.69 -5.40 3.68
C THR A 10 -19.59 -4.33 3.06
N GLY A 11 -19.09 -3.64 2.03
CA GLY A 11 -19.84 -2.56 1.37
C GLY A 11 -19.68 -1.16 1.98
N THR A 12 -19.03 -0.99 3.13
CA THR A 12 -18.87 0.34 3.78
C THR A 12 -17.72 1.19 3.21
N GLY A 13 -17.18 0.83 2.04
CA GLY A 13 -16.18 1.65 1.36
C GLY A 13 -14.72 1.49 1.82
N LYS A 14 -14.36 0.46 2.63
CA LYS A 14 -12.95 0.24 3.05
C LYS A 14 -11.95 0.26 1.88
N THR A 15 -12.23 -0.51 0.84
CA THR A 15 -11.40 -0.58 -0.38
C THR A 15 -11.38 0.76 -1.10
N PHE A 16 -12.52 1.46 -1.18
CA PHE A 16 -12.60 2.78 -1.79
C PHE A 16 -11.75 3.83 -1.02
N THR A 17 -11.76 3.81 0.30
CA THR A 17 -10.93 4.72 1.11
C THR A 17 -9.43 4.41 0.99
N MET A 18 -9.04 3.13 1.03
CA MET A 18 -7.61 2.76 1.00
C MET A 18 -7.02 2.84 -0.41
N GLU A 19 -7.74 2.38 -1.42
CA GLU A 19 -7.24 2.29 -2.80
C GLU A 19 -7.91 3.30 -3.73
N GLY A 20 -9.24 3.44 -3.62
CA GLY A 20 -10.03 4.35 -4.46
C GLY A 20 -10.03 3.94 -5.93
N VAL A 21 -10.20 4.91 -6.82
CA VAL A 21 -10.15 4.70 -8.28
C VAL A 21 -8.82 5.22 -8.81
N ARG A 22 -7.85 4.33 -9.05
CA ARG A 22 -6.47 4.68 -9.43
C ARG A 22 -6.38 5.63 -10.64
N ALA A 23 -7.27 5.44 -11.61
CA ALA A 23 -7.30 6.21 -12.86
C ALA A 23 -7.86 7.64 -12.73
N VAL A 24 -8.61 7.94 -11.65
CA VAL A 24 -9.27 9.24 -11.45
C VAL A 24 -8.60 9.95 -10.27
N PRO A 25 -7.79 11.01 -10.50
CA PRO A 25 -6.99 11.65 -9.45
C PRO A 25 -7.77 12.05 -8.20
N GLU A 26 -8.98 12.60 -8.38
CA GLU A 26 -9.85 13.09 -7.32
C GLU A 26 -10.44 11.97 -6.46
N LEU A 27 -10.44 10.75 -6.96
CA LEU A 27 -11.02 9.56 -6.30
C LEU A 27 -9.95 8.58 -5.83
N ARG A 28 -8.66 8.96 -5.83
CA ARG A 28 -7.58 8.12 -5.31
C ARG A 28 -7.66 8.00 -3.78
N GLY A 29 -7.45 6.78 -3.29
CA GLY A 29 -7.45 6.48 -1.87
C GLY A 29 -6.12 6.81 -1.17
N ILE A 30 -6.02 6.40 0.09
CA ILE A 30 -4.87 6.66 0.97
C ILE A 30 -3.56 6.09 0.40
N ILE A 31 -3.56 4.86 -0.12
CA ILE A 31 -2.35 4.17 -0.62
C ILE A 31 -1.71 4.92 -1.80
N PRO A 32 -2.42 5.17 -2.93
CA PRO A 32 -1.83 5.88 -4.06
C PRO A 32 -1.43 7.33 -3.71
N ASN A 33 -2.20 8.03 -2.87
CA ASN A 33 -1.84 9.38 -2.43
C ASN A 33 -0.59 9.40 -1.54
N SER A 34 -0.42 8.39 -0.68
CA SER A 34 0.78 8.24 0.15
C SER A 34 2.02 8.00 -0.70
N PHE A 35 1.94 7.15 -1.74
CA PHE A 35 3.03 6.97 -2.68
C PHE A 35 3.37 8.26 -3.42
N ALA A 36 2.38 8.98 -3.93
CA ALA A 36 2.60 10.27 -4.60
C ALA A 36 3.29 11.29 -3.68
N HIS A 37 2.89 11.34 -2.40
CA HIS A 37 3.51 12.22 -1.41
C HIS A 37 4.97 11.82 -1.11
N ILE A 38 5.24 10.53 -0.86
CA ILE A 38 6.59 10.02 -0.58
C ILE A 38 7.53 10.29 -1.76
N PHE A 39 7.14 9.88 -2.96
CA PHE A 39 7.98 10.07 -4.16
C PHE A 39 8.07 11.54 -4.57
N GLY A 40 7.02 12.34 -4.32
CA GLY A 40 7.05 13.78 -4.50
C GLY A 40 8.04 14.48 -3.56
N HIS A 41 8.21 13.97 -2.33
CA HIS A 41 9.23 14.46 -1.40
C HIS A 41 10.64 14.06 -1.85
N ILE A 42 10.83 12.80 -2.25
CA ILE A 42 12.11 12.30 -2.77
C ILE A 42 12.56 13.10 -3.99
N ALA A 43 11.65 13.40 -4.93
CA ALA A 43 11.96 14.15 -6.14
C ALA A 43 12.36 15.61 -5.88
N LYS A 44 11.96 16.17 -4.73
CA LYS A 44 12.28 17.54 -4.30
C LYS A 44 13.49 17.61 -3.36
N ALA A 45 14.03 16.47 -2.95
CA ALA A 45 15.18 16.45 -2.07
C ALA A 45 16.41 17.02 -2.79
N GLU A 46 17.03 18.04 -2.21
CA GLU A 46 18.25 18.64 -2.73
C GLU A 46 19.50 17.95 -2.16
N GLY A 47 20.62 18.09 -2.86
CA GLY A 47 21.91 17.52 -2.47
C GLY A 47 22.02 16.02 -2.76
N ASP A 48 23.01 15.38 -2.13
CA ASP A 48 23.46 14.02 -2.48
C ASP A 48 22.73 12.91 -1.66
N THR A 49 21.48 13.17 -1.29
CA THR A 49 20.69 12.25 -0.44
C THR A 49 20.16 11.08 -1.26
N ARG A 50 20.49 9.85 -0.84
CA ARG A 50 20.01 8.62 -1.49
C ARG A 50 18.86 8.00 -0.71
N PHE A 51 17.77 7.70 -1.40
CA PHE A 51 16.59 7.06 -0.83
C PHE A 51 16.45 5.62 -1.34
N LEU A 52 16.13 4.70 -0.44
CA LEU A 52 15.74 3.33 -0.77
C LEU A 52 14.32 3.10 -0.24
N VAL A 53 13.37 2.92 -1.15
CA VAL A 53 11.98 2.59 -0.82
C VAL A 53 11.75 1.10 -1.06
N ARG A 54 11.21 0.42 -0.05
CA ARG A 54 10.83 -1.01 -0.12
C ARG A 54 9.35 -1.15 0.19
N VAL A 55 8.71 -2.10 -0.48
CA VAL A 55 7.29 -2.45 -0.28
C VAL A 55 7.19 -3.95 -0.12
N SER A 56 6.37 -4.39 0.83
CA SER A 56 5.91 -5.76 0.98
C SER A 56 4.39 -5.74 0.94
N TYR A 57 3.76 -6.77 0.38
CA TYR A 57 2.30 -6.87 0.35
C TYR A 57 1.89 -8.28 0.76
N LEU A 58 1.14 -8.35 1.86
CA LEU A 58 0.84 -9.60 2.55
C LEU A 58 -0.67 -9.74 2.71
N GLU A 59 -1.16 -10.97 2.60
CA GLU A 59 -2.51 -11.36 2.97
C GLU A 59 -2.47 -12.29 4.18
N ILE A 60 -3.44 -12.12 5.08
CA ILE A 60 -3.75 -13.10 6.11
C ILE A 60 -5.11 -13.68 5.75
N TYR A 61 -5.13 -14.97 5.38
CA TYR A 61 -6.35 -15.70 5.06
C TYR A 61 -6.32 -17.07 5.73
N ASN A 62 -7.36 -17.38 6.50
CA ASN A 62 -7.44 -18.62 7.29
C ASN A 62 -6.21 -18.85 8.19
N GLU A 63 -5.78 -17.81 8.91
CA GLU A 63 -4.58 -17.81 9.77
C GLU A 63 -3.25 -18.14 9.04
N GLU A 64 -3.24 -18.09 7.71
CA GLU A 64 -2.02 -18.25 6.90
C GLU A 64 -1.57 -16.91 6.33
N VAL A 65 -0.27 -16.63 6.44
CA VAL A 65 0.36 -15.46 5.81
C VAL A 65 0.84 -15.84 4.40
N ARG A 66 0.46 -15.03 3.41
CA ARG A 66 0.84 -15.20 2.01
C ARG A 66 1.51 -13.95 1.45
N ASP A 67 2.63 -14.13 0.74
CA ASP A 67 3.29 -13.05 0.02
C ASP A 67 2.60 -12.82 -1.34
N LEU A 68 1.94 -11.66 -1.47
CA LEU A 68 1.23 -11.30 -2.70
C LEU A 68 2.18 -10.86 -3.82
N LEU A 69 3.44 -10.54 -3.50
CA LEU A 69 4.48 -10.17 -4.47
C LEU A 69 5.49 -11.31 -4.72
N GLY A 70 5.35 -12.43 -4.03
CA GLY A 70 6.19 -13.62 -4.20
C GLY A 70 6.01 -14.27 -5.57
N LYS A 71 7.02 -15.06 -5.99
CA LYS A 71 6.96 -15.83 -7.25
C LYS A 71 5.88 -16.91 -7.21
N ASP A 72 5.65 -17.47 -6.03
CA ASP A 72 4.59 -18.43 -5.76
C ASP A 72 3.69 -17.87 -4.67
N GLN A 73 2.50 -17.40 -5.08
CA GLN A 73 1.51 -16.84 -4.16
C GLN A 73 0.80 -17.92 -3.33
N SER A 74 1.03 -19.20 -3.63
CA SER A 74 0.58 -20.34 -2.82
C SER A 74 1.60 -20.72 -1.75
N GLN A 75 2.83 -20.18 -1.85
CA GLN A 75 3.88 -20.46 -0.89
C GLN A 75 3.55 -19.78 0.44
N ARG A 76 3.51 -20.60 1.49
CA ARG A 76 3.27 -20.15 2.85
C ARG A 76 4.55 -19.54 3.41
N LEU A 77 4.43 -18.38 4.04
CA LEU A 77 5.51 -17.84 4.87
C LEU A 77 5.36 -18.50 6.26
N GLU A 78 6.29 -19.42 6.57
CA GLU A 78 6.44 -20.03 7.90
C GLU A 78 7.07 -19.06 8.91
#